data_AF-A0A848VRA4-F1
#
_entry.id   AF-A0A848VRA4-F1
#
_cell.length_a   1.000
_cell.length_b   1.000
_cell.length_c   1.000
_cell.angle_alpha   90.00
_cell.angle_beta   90.00
_cell.angle_gamma   90.00
#
_symmetry.space_group_name_H-M   'P 1'
#
loop_
_entity.id
_entity.type
_entity.pdbx_description
1 polymer ?
#
loop_
_entity_poly.entity_id
_entity_poly.type
_entity_poly.pdbx_seq_one_letter_code
_entity_poly.pdbx_strand_id
1 'polypeptide(L)'
;MNQARSNPANVGLMHGALILYTLIALFPVFVILINSFKTRKAIFREPLALPDSDSFSMIGYQTVFKQGDFFLYVQNSLIVTVASLFFILLFGAMAAFALSEYRFRGNLWMGLYLALGIMIPIRIGTVAILEMMVATGLVNSLWALILVYTAQGLPLAVFILSEFMRQVSDDLKNAGRIDGLSEYTIFFRLVLPLVRPAMATVAVFNMIPIWNDLW
;
A
#
# COMPACT_ATOMS: atom_id res chain seq x y z
N MET A 1 -25.36 -15.30 17.48
CA MET A 1 -25.25 -14.02 16.72
C MET A 1 -26.08 -14.03 15.44
N ASN A 2 -27.39 -14.36 15.50
CA ASN A 2 -28.20 -14.62 14.28
C ASN A 2 -29.61 -13.96 14.27
N GLN A 3 -29.84 -12.90 15.04
CA GLN A 3 -31.17 -12.24 15.11
C GLN A 3 -31.21 -10.81 14.51
N ALA A 4 -30.12 -10.28 13.99
CA ALA A 4 -30.11 -8.96 13.33
C ALA A 4 -30.54 -8.99 11.84
N ARG A 5 -30.86 -10.18 11.29
CA ARG A 5 -31.37 -10.33 9.92
C ARG A 5 -32.87 -10.59 9.99
N SER A 6 -33.69 -9.56 9.76
CA SER A 6 -35.02 -9.67 9.12
C SER A 6 -35.96 -8.46 9.32
N ASN A 7 -35.48 -7.26 9.69
CA ASN A 7 -36.32 -6.06 9.49
C ASN A 7 -36.03 -5.47 8.09
N PRO A 8 -36.96 -5.58 7.11
CA PRO A 8 -36.76 -5.04 5.77
C PRO A 8 -36.51 -3.52 5.78
N ALA A 9 -37.05 -2.80 6.77
CA ALA A 9 -36.79 -1.37 6.93
C ALA A 9 -35.34 -1.07 7.29
N ASN A 10 -34.73 -1.85 8.20
CA ASN A 10 -33.32 -1.69 8.57
C ASN A 10 -32.41 -2.01 7.38
N VAL A 11 -32.74 -3.05 6.62
CA VAL A 11 -32.01 -3.38 5.39
C VAL A 11 -32.13 -2.24 4.38
N GLY A 12 -33.32 -1.68 4.16
CA GLY A 12 -33.54 -0.54 3.28
C GLY A 12 -32.75 0.70 3.71
N LEU A 13 -32.75 1.04 5.00
CA LEU A 13 -31.96 2.15 5.55
C LEU A 13 -30.45 1.94 5.37
N MET A 14 -29.94 0.73 5.64
CA MET A 14 -28.53 0.41 5.43
C MET A 14 -28.13 0.52 3.95
N HIS A 15 -28.95 0.01 3.03
CA HIS A 15 -28.67 0.13 1.60
C HIS A 15 -28.74 1.58 1.13
N GLY A 16 -29.74 2.35 1.58
CA GLY A 16 -29.85 3.77 1.28
C GLY A 16 -28.64 4.58 1.75
N ALA A 17 -28.18 4.33 2.99
CA ALA A 17 -26.99 4.97 3.53
C ALA A 17 -25.72 4.60 2.74
N LEU A 18 -25.54 3.32 2.39
CA LEU A 18 -24.41 2.87 1.59
C LEU A 18 -24.42 3.46 0.17
N ILE A 19 -25.57 3.49 -0.49
CA ILE A 19 -25.72 4.11 -1.82
C ILE A 19 -25.38 5.60 -1.76
N LEU A 20 -25.91 6.33 -0.77
CA LEU A 20 -25.61 7.74 -0.59
C LEU A 20 -24.11 7.97 -0.38
N TYR A 21 -23.48 7.17 0.48
CA TYR A 21 -22.04 7.23 0.72
C TYR A 21 -21.25 6.95 -0.57
N THR A 22 -21.63 5.93 -1.34
CA THR A 22 -21.01 5.61 -2.63
C THR A 22 -21.12 6.77 -3.62
N LEU A 23 -22.29 7.42 -3.71
CA LEU A 23 -22.48 8.59 -4.58
C LEU A 23 -21.56 9.74 -4.17
N ILE A 24 -21.46 10.04 -2.87
CA ILE A 24 -20.57 11.08 -2.35
C ILE A 24 -19.10 10.73 -2.64
N ALA A 25 -18.69 9.48 -2.41
CA ALA A 25 -17.31 9.04 -2.61
C ALA A 25 -16.90 9.03 -4.09
N LEU A 26 -17.81 8.67 -5.01
CA LEU A 26 -17.54 8.65 -6.44
C LEU A 26 -17.70 10.01 -7.13
N PHE A 27 -18.36 10.98 -6.48
CA PHE A 27 -18.60 12.28 -7.08
C PHE A 27 -17.33 13.02 -7.53
N PRO A 28 -16.23 13.10 -6.74
CA PRO A 28 -14.98 13.72 -7.21
C PRO A 28 -14.36 12.97 -8.42
N VAL A 29 -14.44 11.64 -8.43
CA VAL A 29 -13.94 10.81 -9.54
C VAL A 29 -14.75 11.08 -10.81
N PHE A 30 -16.07 11.17 -10.67
CA PHE A 30 -16.96 11.54 -11.76
C PHE A 30 -16.64 12.93 -12.34
N VAL A 31 -16.38 13.91 -11.48
CA VAL A 31 -15.95 15.26 -11.90
C VAL A 31 -14.61 15.22 -12.65
N ILE A 32 -13.65 14.42 -12.20
CA ILE A 32 -12.36 14.23 -12.90
C ILE A 32 -12.60 13.62 -14.29
N LEU A 33 -13.44 12.59 -14.39
CA LEU A 33 -13.76 11.92 -15.66
C LEU A 33 -14.47 12.85 -16.65
N ILE A 34 -15.42 13.67 -16.19
CA ILE A 34 -16.06 14.65 -17.07
C ILE A 34 -15.07 15.70 -17.55
N ASN A 35 -14.24 16.22 -16.65
CA ASN A 35 -13.29 17.27 -16.98
C ASN A 35 -12.15 16.78 -17.88
N SER A 36 -11.84 15.46 -17.91
CA SER A 36 -10.86 14.92 -18.85
C SER A 36 -11.29 15.02 -20.33
N PHE A 37 -12.59 15.19 -20.59
CA PHE A 37 -13.15 15.43 -21.92
C PHE A 37 -13.46 16.90 -22.20
N LYS A 38 -12.95 17.85 -21.40
CA LYS A 38 -13.22 19.28 -21.61
C LYS A 38 -12.00 20.06 -22.05
N THR A 39 -12.23 21.17 -22.74
CA THR A 39 -11.18 22.19 -22.94
C THR A 39 -10.74 22.81 -21.61
N ARG A 40 -9.48 23.26 -21.52
CA ARG A 40 -8.95 23.92 -20.31
C ARG A 40 -9.85 25.07 -19.84
N LYS A 41 -10.34 25.89 -20.77
CA LYS A 41 -11.25 27.02 -20.47
C LYS A 41 -12.55 26.54 -19.82
N ALA A 42 -13.16 25.46 -20.34
CA ALA A 42 -14.40 24.91 -19.79
C ALA A 42 -14.21 24.29 -18.40
N ILE A 43 -13.07 23.64 -18.13
CA ILE A 43 -12.72 23.11 -16.80
C ILE A 43 -12.71 24.21 -15.73
N PHE A 44 -12.09 25.36 -16.02
CA PHE A 44 -11.99 26.47 -15.05
C PHE A 44 -13.28 27.29 -14.91
N ARG A 45 -14.11 27.34 -15.96
CA ARG A 45 -15.35 28.13 -15.95
C ARG A 45 -16.50 27.37 -15.28
N GLU A 46 -16.74 26.13 -15.73
CA GLU A 46 -17.90 25.33 -15.35
C GLU A 46 -17.46 23.87 -15.08
N PRO A 47 -16.73 23.63 -13.97
CA PRO A 47 -16.13 22.31 -13.68
C PRO A 47 -17.16 21.21 -13.44
N LEU A 48 -18.38 21.56 -12.99
CA LEU A 48 -19.45 20.61 -12.68
C LEU A 48 -20.43 20.38 -13.83
N ALA A 49 -20.41 21.21 -14.88
CA ALA A 49 -21.29 21.03 -16.04
C ALA A 49 -20.91 19.77 -16.83
N LEU A 50 -21.85 19.13 -17.50
CA LEU A 50 -21.53 18.07 -18.45
C LEU A 50 -20.88 18.66 -19.71
N PRO A 51 -20.02 17.91 -20.44
CA PRO A 51 -19.49 18.39 -21.70
C PRO A 51 -20.60 18.55 -22.73
N ASP A 52 -20.61 19.70 -23.40
CA ASP A 52 -21.47 20.02 -24.55
C ASP A 52 -20.63 20.06 -25.86
N SER A 53 -21.26 20.41 -26.98
CA SER A 53 -20.58 20.48 -28.29
C SER A 53 -19.39 21.44 -28.32
N ASP A 54 -19.41 22.48 -27.48
CA ASP A 54 -18.43 23.57 -27.50
C ASP A 54 -17.29 23.32 -26.51
N SER A 55 -17.56 22.57 -25.44
CA SER A 55 -16.60 22.24 -24.39
C SER A 55 -15.95 20.87 -24.57
N PHE A 56 -16.60 19.92 -25.26
CA PHE A 56 -16.06 18.58 -25.50
C PHE A 56 -14.75 18.64 -26.30
N SER A 57 -13.69 18.05 -25.74
CA SER A 57 -12.37 18.03 -26.34
C SER A 57 -11.53 16.86 -25.83
N MET A 58 -10.84 16.18 -26.74
CA MET A 58 -9.83 15.17 -26.40
C MET A 58 -8.41 15.75 -26.29
N ILE A 59 -8.28 17.09 -26.18
CA ILE A 59 -6.97 17.74 -26.16
C ILE A 59 -6.07 17.23 -25.03
N GLY A 60 -6.62 16.96 -23.84
CA GLY A 60 -5.85 16.42 -22.71
C GLY A 60 -5.19 15.08 -23.04
N TYR A 61 -5.94 14.14 -23.62
CA TYR A 61 -5.41 12.85 -24.06
C TYR A 61 -4.36 13.02 -25.17
N GLN A 62 -4.64 13.84 -26.18
CA GLN A 62 -3.68 14.09 -27.26
C GLN A 62 -2.37 14.69 -26.73
N THR A 63 -2.46 15.61 -25.78
CA THR A 63 -1.29 16.21 -25.11
C THR A 63 -0.49 15.14 -24.36
N VAL A 64 -1.14 14.30 -23.55
CA VAL A 64 -0.48 13.23 -22.79
C VAL A 64 0.23 12.24 -23.73
N PHE A 65 -0.38 11.86 -24.85
CA PHE A 65 0.22 10.93 -25.81
C PHE A 65 1.30 11.54 -26.70
N LYS A 66 1.28 12.86 -26.95
CA LYS A 66 2.24 13.53 -27.86
C LYS A 66 3.43 14.17 -27.15
N GLN A 67 3.24 14.68 -25.93
CA GLN A 67 4.23 15.52 -25.26
C GLN A 67 4.99 14.81 -24.14
N GLY A 68 4.52 13.65 -23.68
CA GLY A 68 5.15 12.93 -22.57
C GLY A 68 5.28 11.44 -22.83
N ASP A 69 6.26 10.83 -22.17
CA ASP A 69 6.42 9.38 -22.11
C ASP A 69 5.48 8.80 -21.03
N PHE A 70 4.17 9.06 -21.16
CA PHE A 70 3.18 8.68 -20.15
C PHE A 70 3.25 7.19 -19.81
N PHE A 71 3.47 6.34 -20.81
CA PHE A 71 3.63 4.90 -20.62
C PHE A 71 4.86 4.57 -19.76
N LEU A 72 5.99 5.26 -19.98
CA LEU A 72 7.19 5.10 -19.17
C LEU A 72 6.93 5.52 -17.72
N TYR A 73 6.20 6.61 -17.48
CA TYR A 73 5.88 7.06 -16.13
C TYR A 73 5.03 6.02 -15.38
N VAL A 74 3.96 5.53 -16.01
CA VAL A 74 3.11 4.48 -15.43
C VAL A 74 3.92 3.20 -15.19
N GLN A 75 4.78 2.80 -16.13
CA GLN A 75 5.64 1.64 -15.99
C GLN A 75 6.62 1.80 -14.82
N ASN A 76 7.27 2.94 -14.69
CA ASN A 76 8.20 3.23 -13.59
C ASN A 76 7.47 3.21 -12.24
N SER A 77 6.31 3.88 -12.12
CA SER A 77 5.50 3.87 -10.89
C SER A 77 5.04 2.45 -10.53
N LEU A 78 4.64 1.65 -11.52
CA LEU A 78 4.25 0.26 -11.29
C LEU A 78 5.42 -0.60 -10.83
N ILE A 79 6.59 -0.49 -11.47
CA ILE A 79 7.80 -1.22 -11.10
C ILE A 79 8.20 -0.88 -9.67
N VAL A 80 8.28 0.42 -9.34
CA VAL A 80 8.66 0.87 -8.00
C VAL A 80 7.67 0.38 -6.95
N THR A 81 6.37 0.55 -7.19
CA THR A 81 5.32 0.15 -6.24
C THR A 81 5.34 -1.37 -6.00
N VAL A 82 5.36 -2.17 -7.06
CA VAL A 82 5.32 -3.64 -6.94
C VAL A 82 6.61 -4.18 -6.32
N ALA A 83 7.78 -3.67 -6.73
CA ALA A 83 9.06 -4.11 -6.19
C ALA A 83 9.21 -3.74 -4.71
N SER A 84 8.87 -2.49 -4.32
CA SER A 84 8.88 -2.08 -2.92
C SER A 84 7.92 -2.92 -2.09
N LEU A 85 6.68 -3.12 -2.54
CA LEU A 85 5.72 -3.97 -1.82
C LEU A 85 6.23 -5.40 -1.66
N PHE A 86 6.84 -5.97 -2.70
CA PHE A 86 7.43 -7.30 -2.63
C PHE A 86 8.48 -7.38 -1.51
N PHE A 87 9.42 -6.43 -1.46
CA PHE A 87 10.46 -6.42 -0.43
C PHE A 87 9.93 -6.09 0.97
N ILE A 88 8.99 -5.15 1.10
CA ILE A 88 8.33 -4.82 2.38
C ILE A 88 7.64 -6.04 2.95
N LEU A 89 6.85 -6.75 2.13
CA LEU A 89 6.12 -7.93 2.55
C LEU A 89 7.06 -9.09 2.87
N LEU A 90 8.08 -9.33 2.04
CA LEU A 90 9.03 -10.40 2.27
C LEU A 90 9.84 -10.18 3.55
N PHE A 91 10.56 -9.07 3.65
CA PHE A 91 11.43 -8.80 4.80
C PHE A 91 10.64 -8.45 6.04
N GLY A 92 9.51 -7.75 5.91
CA GLY A 92 8.61 -7.45 7.02
C GLY A 92 8.01 -8.71 7.63
N ALA A 93 7.54 -9.66 6.80
CA ALA A 93 7.02 -10.93 7.29
C ALA A 93 8.10 -11.81 7.94
N MET A 94 9.31 -11.86 7.35
CA MET A 94 10.43 -12.61 7.93
C MET A 94 10.86 -12.03 9.29
N ALA A 95 10.99 -10.71 9.40
CA ALA A 95 11.33 -10.05 10.65
C ALA A 95 10.21 -10.21 11.70
N ALA A 96 8.95 -10.06 11.30
CA ALA A 96 7.80 -10.30 12.17
C ALA A 96 7.73 -11.75 12.69
N PHE A 97 7.98 -12.73 11.82
CA PHE A 97 8.07 -14.13 12.23
C PHE A 97 9.20 -14.34 13.23
N ALA A 98 10.39 -13.80 12.97
CA ALA A 98 11.51 -13.93 13.88
C ALA A 98 11.25 -13.32 15.27
N LEU A 99 10.64 -12.13 15.33
CA LEU A 99 10.34 -11.41 16.57
C LEU A 99 9.17 -12.03 17.36
N SER A 100 8.22 -12.65 16.67
CA SER A 100 7.08 -13.33 17.30
C SER A 100 7.41 -14.74 17.77
N GLU A 101 8.21 -15.49 17.00
CA GLU A 101 8.52 -16.90 17.26
C GLU A 101 9.68 -17.08 18.25
N TYR A 102 10.78 -16.33 18.08
CA TYR A 102 12.00 -16.60 18.84
C TYR A 102 12.14 -15.71 20.07
N ARG A 103 12.53 -16.32 21.18
CA ARG A 103 12.90 -15.62 22.41
C ARG A 103 14.42 -15.45 22.47
N PHE A 104 14.90 -14.24 22.22
CA PHE A 104 16.32 -13.89 22.33
C PHE A 104 16.51 -12.61 23.15
N ARG A 105 17.73 -12.42 23.67
CA ARG A 105 18.09 -11.24 24.47
C ARG A 105 17.95 -9.98 23.59
N GLY A 106 17.07 -9.07 23.99
CA GLY A 106 16.81 -7.83 23.26
C GLY A 106 15.64 -7.87 22.26
N ASN A 107 14.88 -8.97 22.17
CA ASN A 107 13.71 -9.06 21.29
C ASN A 107 12.74 -7.88 21.49
N LEU A 108 12.37 -7.57 22.75
CA LEU A 108 11.52 -6.42 23.06
C LEU A 108 12.08 -5.09 22.55
N TRP A 109 13.38 -4.84 22.80
CA TRP A 109 14.04 -3.60 22.37
C TRP A 109 14.13 -3.48 20.86
N MET A 110 14.37 -4.58 20.14
CA MET A 110 14.33 -4.61 18.68
C MET A 110 12.93 -4.30 18.15
N GLY A 111 11.90 -4.91 18.74
CA GLY A 111 10.52 -4.62 18.38
C GLY A 111 10.15 -3.14 18.61
N LEU A 112 10.55 -2.56 19.74
CA LEU A 112 10.35 -1.14 20.04
C LEU A 112 11.13 -0.24 19.08
N TYR A 113 12.38 -0.57 18.78
CA TYR A 113 13.20 0.18 17.81
C TYR A 113 12.54 0.23 16.43
N LEU A 114 12.03 -0.90 15.93
CA LEU A 114 11.29 -0.95 14.67
C LEU A 114 9.99 -0.16 14.74
N ALA A 115 9.25 -0.24 15.86
CA ALA A 115 8.02 0.53 16.04
C ALA A 115 8.25 2.05 16.05
N LEU A 116 9.36 2.52 16.63
CA LEU A 116 9.76 3.94 16.58
C LEU A 116 9.96 4.44 15.14
N GLY A 117 10.41 3.57 14.23
CA GLY A 117 10.56 3.89 12.82
C GLY A 117 9.26 4.32 12.14
N ILE A 118 8.09 3.92 12.64
CA ILE A 118 6.77 4.33 12.12
C ILE A 118 6.56 5.84 12.33
N MET A 119 7.08 6.40 13.43
CA MET A 119 6.86 7.80 13.81
C MET A 119 7.78 8.77 13.08
N ILE A 120 8.88 8.29 12.48
CA ILE A 120 9.90 9.15 11.86
C ILE A 120 9.41 9.58 10.47
N PRO A 121 9.16 10.87 10.23
CA PRO A 121 8.78 11.35 8.91
C PRO A 121 10.01 11.32 8.00
N ILE A 122 10.03 10.39 7.04
CA ILE A 122 11.19 10.20 6.15
C ILE A 122 11.60 11.47 5.38
N ARG A 123 10.63 12.37 5.14
CA ARG A 123 10.83 13.66 4.45
C ARG A 123 11.84 14.57 5.17
N ILE A 124 12.02 14.44 6.48
CA ILE A 124 13.03 15.19 7.23
C ILE A 124 14.45 14.78 6.81
N GLY A 125 14.63 13.52 6.40
CA GLY A 125 15.91 12.98 5.95
C GLY A 125 16.23 13.22 4.47
N THR A 126 15.43 14.00 3.73
CA THR A 126 15.54 14.16 2.26
C THR A 126 16.97 14.43 1.79
N VAL A 127 17.65 15.42 2.41
CA VAL A 127 19.02 15.80 2.03
C VAL A 127 20.00 14.64 2.24
N ALA A 128 19.95 14.01 3.43
CA ALA A 128 20.84 12.90 3.76
C ALA A 128 20.58 11.65 2.88
N ILE A 129 19.31 11.36 2.56
CA ILE A 129 18.95 10.26 1.67
C ILE A 129 19.48 10.54 0.26
N LEU A 130 19.32 11.77 -0.25
CA LEU A 130 19.83 12.14 -1.57
C LEU A 130 21.37 12.06 -1.62
N GLU A 131 22.06 12.57 -0.61
CA GLU A 131 23.52 12.44 -0.48
C GLU A 131 23.96 10.97 -0.48
N MET A 132 23.23 10.11 0.23
CA MET A 132 23.48 8.66 0.23
C MET A 132 23.26 8.03 -1.15
N MET A 133 22.19 8.39 -1.87
CA MET A 133 21.92 7.89 -3.22
C MET A 133 22.97 8.37 -4.23
N VAL A 134 23.47 9.60 -4.09
CA VAL A 134 24.58 10.12 -4.90
C VAL A 134 25.88 9.38 -4.57
N ALA A 135 26.22 9.22 -3.29
CA ALA A 135 27.44 8.53 -2.86
C ALA A 135 27.48 7.05 -3.28
N THR A 136 26.31 6.39 -3.34
CA THR A 136 26.15 5.00 -3.79
C THR A 136 25.98 4.85 -5.30
N GLY A 137 25.91 5.96 -6.05
CA GLY A 137 25.70 5.94 -7.50
C GLY A 137 24.30 5.50 -7.94
N LEU A 138 23.31 5.48 -7.03
CA LEU A 138 21.94 5.06 -7.29
C LEU A 138 21.01 6.21 -7.74
N VAL A 139 21.52 7.44 -7.74
CA VAL A 139 20.79 8.64 -8.20
C VAL A 139 20.23 8.43 -9.62
N ASN A 140 19.04 8.98 -9.88
CA ASN A 140 18.31 8.82 -11.15
C ASN A 140 18.02 7.35 -11.53
N SER A 141 17.88 6.45 -10.55
CA SER A 141 17.50 5.06 -10.79
C SER A 141 16.26 4.66 -9.97
N LEU A 142 15.48 3.72 -10.50
CA LEU A 142 14.32 3.18 -9.77
C LEU A 142 14.73 2.48 -8.47
N TRP A 143 15.96 1.96 -8.37
CA TRP A 143 16.46 1.31 -7.16
C TRP A 143 16.55 2.26 -5.97
N ALA A 144 16.84 3.55 -6.20
CA ALA A 144 16.85 4.55 -5.14
C ALA A 144 15.47 4.60 -4.46
N LEU A 145 14.41 4.73 -5.25
CA LEU A 145 13.04 4.75 -4.76
C LEU A 145 12.64 3.42 -4.12
N ILE A 146 12.98 2.29 -4.75
CA ILE A 146 12.62 0.96 -4.24
C ILE A 146 13.18 0.75 -2.84
N LEU A 147 14.45 1.09 -2.61
CA LEU A 147 15.12 0.94 -1.33
C LEU A 147 14.56 1.88 -0.27
N VAL A 148 14.33 3.15 -0.62
CA VAL A 148 13.78 4.16 0.30
C VAL A 148 12.38 3.76 0.77
N TYR A 149 11.49 3.40 -0.16
CA TYR A 149 10.13 2.96 0.19
C TYR A 149 10.13 1.63 0.93
N THR A 150 11.05 0.71 0.61
CA THR A 150 11.20 -0.53 1.37
C THR A 150 11.56 -0.22 2.81
N ALA A 151 12.60 0.59 3.04
CA ALA A 151 13.03 0.98 4.39
C ALA A 151 11.91 1.69 5.16
N GLN A 152 11.14 2.55 4.49
CA GLN A 152 10.01 3.26 5.08
C GLN A 152 8.86 2.33 5.50
N GLY A 153 8.55 1.32 4.67
CA GLY A 153 7.42 0.43 4.89
C GLY A 153 7.67 -0.69 5.91
N LEU A 154 8.93 -1.06 6.14
CA LEU A 154 9.30 -2.14 7.04
C LEU A 154 8.82 -1.97 8.49
N PRO A 155 8.98 -0.81 9.16
CA PRO A 155 8.46 -0.56 10.51
C PRO A 155 7.00 -0.97 10.69
N LEU A 156 6.11 -0.48 9.79
CA LEU A 156 4.68 -0.74 9.86
C LEU A 156 4.37 -2.20 9.53
N ALA A 157 5.03 -2.76 8.51
CA ALA A 157 4.87 -4.16 8.13
C ALA A 157 5.23 -5.11 9.28
N VAL A 158 6.39 -4.90 9.91
CA VAL A 158 6.82 -5.72 11.05
C VAL A 158 5.86 -5.58 12.22
N PHE A 159 5.45 -4.37 12.56
CA PHE A 159 4.52 -4.11 13.66
C PHE A 159 3.19 -4.84 13.48
N ILE A 160 2.54 -4.64 12.33
CA ILE A 160 1.25 -5.29 12.04
C ILE A 160 1.43 -6.80 11.98
N LEU A 161 2.37 -7.31 11.19
CA LEU A 161 2.51 -8.75 10.98
C LEU A 161 2.92 -9.48 12.25
N SER A 162 3.71 -8.86 13.15
CA SER A 162 4.08 -9.50 14.43
C SER A 162 2.86 -9.86 15.26
N GLU A 163 1.83 -9.00 15.27
CA GLU A 163 0.60 -9.25 16.01
C GLU A 163 -0.20 -10.42 15.43
N PHE A 164 -0.27 -10.53 14.10
CA PHE A 164 -0.95 -11.64 13.44
C PHE A 164 -0.16 -12.95 13.53
N MET A 165 1.17 -12.90 13.45
CA MET A 165 2.03 -14.07 13.59
C MET A 165 1.91 -14.70 14.98
N ARG A 166 1.74 -13.89 16.03
CA ARG A 166 1.51 -14.36 17.42
C ARG A 166 0.21 -15.14 17.59
N GLN A 167 -0.78 -14.94 16.71
CA GLN A 167 -2.06 -15.65 16.76
C GLN A 167 -1.97 -17.05 16.12
N VAL A 168 -0.90 -17.34 15.39
CA VAL A 168 -0.68 -18.67 14.81
C VAL A 168 -0.23 -19.64 15.90
N SER A 169 -1.02 -20.70 16.11
CA SER A 169 -0.79 -21.69 17.17
C SER A 169 0.61 -22.29 17.14
N ASP A 170 1.23 -22.35 18.32
CA ASP A 170 2.53 -23.01 18.55
C ASP A 170 2.46 -24.51 18.25
N ASP A 171 1.32 -25.16 18.48
CA ASP A 171 1.15 -26.59 18.22
C ASP A 171 1.34 -26.92 16.74
N LEU A 172 0.84 -26.06 15.84
CA LEU A 172 1.00 -26.23 14.39
C LEU A 172 2.47 -26.16 13.98
N LYS A 173 3.19 -25.15 14.51
CA LYS A 173 4.61 -24.93 14.20
C LYS A 173 5.47 -26.05 14.78
N ASN A 174 5.18 -26.47 16.02
CA ASN A 174 5.88 -27.56 16.69
C ASN A 174 5.62 -28.93 16.04
N ALA A 175 4.40 -29.19 15.56
CA ALA A 175 4.11 -30.39 14.77
C ALA A 175 4.98 -30.43 13.51
N GLY A 176 5.09 -29.30 12.79
CA GLY A 176 5.99 -29.20 11.63
C GLY A 176 7.46 -29.46 11.98
N ARG A 177 7.93 -29.02 13.15
CA ARG A 177 9.29 -29.31 13.65
C ARG A 177 9.49 -30.79 13.96
N ILE A 178 8.50 -31.44 14.57
CA ILE A 178 8.52 -32.89 14.86
C ILE A 178 8.56 -33.70 13.56
N ASP A 179 7.84 -33.25 12.53
CA ASP A 179 7.87 -33.83 11.17
C ASP A 179 9.17 -33.53 10.39
N GLY A 180 10.13 -32.82 11.01
CA GLY A 180 11.44 -32.54 10.42
C GLY A 180 11.44 -31.40 9.39
N LEU A 181 10.40 -30.56 9.35
CA LEU A 181 10.37 -29.40 8.45
C LEU A 181 11.38 -28.34 8.90
N SER A 182 12.06 -27.72 7.92
CA SER A 182 12.91 -26.56 8.19
C SER A 182 12.10 -25.32 8.56
N GLU A 183 12.70 -24.38 9.31
CA GLU A 183 12.04 -23.12 9.70
C GLU A 183 11.57 -22.30 8.49
N TYR A 184 12.31 -22.32 7.38
CA TYR A 184 11.86 -21.69 6.12
C TYR A 184 10.60 -22.37 5.58
N THR A 185 10.51 -23.70 5.68
CA THR A 185 9.33 -24.44 5.23
C THR A 185 8.13 -24.14 6.12
N ILE A 186 8.34 -24.11 7.45
CA ILE A 186 7.31 -23.72 8.42
C ILE A 186 6.83 -22.30 8.11
N PHE A 187 7.75 -21.35 7.93
CA PHE A 187 7.42 -19.96 7.58
C PHE A 187 6.62 -19.88 6.29
N PHE A 188 7.16 -20.34 5.15
CA PHE A 188 6.54 -20.12 3.84
C PHE A 188 5.30 -20.99 3.58
N ARG A 189 5.25 -22.22 4.13
CA ARG A 189 4.17 -23.18 3.82
C ARG A 189 3.12 -23.32 4.91
N LEU A 190 3.44 -23.09 6.18
CA LEU A 190 2.47 -23.21 7.28
C LEU A 190 1.99 -21.83 7.75
N VAL A 191 2.93 -20.95 8.11
CA VAL A 191 2.60 -19.69 8.79
C VAL A 191 2.13 -18.61 7.81
N LEU A 192 2.91 -18.34 6.76
CA LEU A 192 2.64 -17.26 5.81
C LEU A 192 1.24 -17.36 5.15
N PRO A 193 0.72 -18.56 4.79
CA PRO A 193 -0.63 -18.70 4.28
C PRO A 193 -1.75 -18.29 5.25
N LEU A 194 -1.56 -18.51 6.55
CA LEU A 194 -2.54 -18.20 7.58
C LEU A 194 -2.62 -16.70 7.86
N VAL A 195 -1.52 -15.98 7.66
CA VAL A 195 -1.46 -14.51 7.84
C VAL A 195 -1.70 -13.73 6.54
N ARG A 196 -2.10 -14.36 5.44
CA ARG A 196 -2.41 -13.69 4.16
C ARG A 196 -3.37 -12.50 4.29
N PRO A 197 -4.44 -12.53 5.12
CA PRO A 197 -5.29 -11.35 5.31
C PRO A 197 -4.52 -10.15 5.88
N ALA A 198 -3.59 -10.38 6.80
CA ALA A 198 -2.73 -9.34 7.36
C ALA A 198 -1.70 -8.82 6.33
N MET A 199 -1.15 -9.72 5.52
CA MET A 199 -0.27 -9.35 4.40
C MET A 199 -0.98 -8.41 3.41
N ALA A 200 -2.25 -8.68 3.10
CA ALA A 200 -3.06 -7.81 2.25
C ALA A 200 -3.26 -6.43 2.88
N THR A 201 -3.53 -6.36 4.19
CA THR A 201 -3.63 -5.10 4.93
C THR A 201 -2.34 -4.29 4.82
N VAL A 202 -1.18 -4.90 5.11
CA VAL A 202 0.14 -4.25 4.98
C VAL A 202 0.39 -3.79 3.55
N ALA A 203 0.03 -4.60 2.56
CA ALA A 203 0.18 -4.25 1.15
C ALA A 203 -0.61 -2.99 0.82
N VAL A 204 -1.89 -2.92 1.19
CA VAL A 204 -2.76 -1.75 0.92
C VAL A 204 -2.23 -0.49 1.61
N PHE A 205 -1.85 -0.59 2.90
CA PHE A 205 -1.34 0.55 3.65
C PHE A 205 -0.04 1.12 3.08
N ASN A 206 0.83 0.29 2.50
CA ASN A 206 2.06 0.74 1.86
C ASN A 206 1.87 1.13 0.38
N MET A 207 0.96 0.48 -0.35
CA MET A 207 0.76 0.72 -1.78
C MET A 207 0.33 2.16 -2.06
N ILE A 208 -0.67 2.64 -1.31
CA ILE A 208 -1.27 3.96 -1.53
C ILE A 208 -0.24 5.09 -1.42
N PRO A 209 0.56 5.20 -0.33
CA PRO A 209 1.55 6.27 -0.24
C PRO A 209 2.67 6.11 -1.27
N ILE A 210 3.12 4.89 -1.59
CA ILE A 210 4.18 4.68 -2.60
C ILE A 210 3.70 5.10 -4.00
N TRP A 211 2.48 4.71 -4.37
CA TRP A 211 1.91 5.04 -5.68
C TRP A 211 1.63 6.53 -5.84
N ASN A 212 1.21 7.20 -4.76
CA ASN A 212 0.82 8.61 -4.76
C ASN A 212 1.97 9.56 -4.38
N ASP A 213 3.18 9.06 -4.14
CA ASP A 213 4.28 9.93 -3.75
C ASP A 213 4.76 10.77 -4.94
N LEU A 214 5.02 12.04 -4.65
CA LEU A 214 5.45 13.05 -5.63
C LEU A 214 6.82 13.63 -5.28
N TRP A 215 7.54 12.96 -4.37
CA TRP A 215 8.91 13.29 -3.97
C TRP A 215 9.89 12.91 -5.09
#